data_AF-A0A924U507-F1
#
_entry.id   AF-A0A924U507-F1
#
_cell.length_a   1.000
_cell.length_b   1.000
_cell.length_c   1.000
_cell.angle_alpha   90.00
_cell.angle_beta   90.00
_cell.angle_gamma   90.00
#
_symmetry.space_group_name_H-M   'P 1'
#
loop_
_entity.id
_entity.type
_entity.pdbx_description
1 polymer ?
#
loop_
_entity_poly.entity_id
_entity_poly.type
_entity_poly.pdbx_seq_one_letter_code
_entity_poly.pdbx_strand_id
1 'polypeptide(L)'
;MIDRQTTALIRPALERLARQLVRLGIGADALTFAGLAVGWAAAGAIALQASWLGAALILVSRLFDGLDGAVARATTPTDRGGFLDISLDFLFYPAIPLAFAIADPAANALAAAVLLAAFVGTGTCFLAFATIAAKRALTS
;
A
#
# COMPACT_ATOMS: atom_id res chain seq x y z
N MET A 1 -12.66 -13.66 -2.47
CA MET A 1 -13.25 -14.55 -1.44
C MET A 1 -12.22 -15.05 -0.43
N ILE A 2 -11.02 -15.49 -0.87
CA ILE A 2 -9.89 -15.82 0.04
C ILE A 2 -9.46 -14.61 0.87
N ASP A 3 -9.35 -13.44 0.21
CA ASP A 3 -8.95 -12.18 0.85
C ASP A 3 -9.85 -11.78 2.04
N ARG A 4 -11.16 -12.05 1.96
CA ARG A 4 -12.11 -11.74 3.03
C ARG A 4 -11.90 -12.60 4.27
N GLN A 5 -11.54 -13.88 4.09
CA GLN A 5 -11.27 -14.82 5.18
C GLN A 5 -9.92 -14.55 5.83
N THR A 6 -8.87 -14.32 5.02
CA THR A 6 -7.54 -13.95 5.53
C THR A 6 -7.58 -12.62 6.29
N THR A 7 -8.28 -11.64 5.73
CA THR A 7 -8.51 -10.35 6.39
C THR A 7 -9.29 -10.51 7.68
N ALA A 8 -10.29 -11.40 7.74
CA ALA A 8 -11.04 -11.66 8.96
C ALA A 8 -10.19 -12.27 10.09
N LEU A 9 -9.17 -13.07 9.74
CA LEU A 9 -8.25 -13.67 10.72
C LEU A 9 -7.23 -12.66 11.28
N ILE A 10 -6.73 -11.76 10.44
CA ILE A 10 -5.67 -10.80 10.82
C ILE A 10 -6.26 -9.56 11.50
N ARG A 11 -7.48 -9.17 11.12
CA ARG A 11 -8.16 -7.95 11.60
C ARG A 11 -8.22 -7.80 13.12
N PRO A 12 -8.56 -8.83 13.93
CA PRO A 12 -8.60 -8.69 15.38
C PRO A 12 -7.24 -8.31 15.99
N ALA A 13 -6.14 -8.80 15.42
CA ALA A 13 -4.79 -8.48 15.86
C ALA A 13 -4.42 -7.04 15.49
N LEU A 14 -4.68 -6.64 14.23
CA LEU A 14 -4.46 -5.26 13.76
C LEU A 14 -5.27 -4.25 14.58
N GLU A 15 -6.53 -4.54 14.90
CA GLU A 15 -7.36 -3.64 15.70
C GLU A 15 -6.87 -3.50 17.15
N ARG A 16 -6.34 -4.58 17.74
CA ARG A 16 -5.72 -4.51 19.07
C ARG A 16 -4.49 -3.61 19.06
N LEU A 17 -3.62 -3.77 18.07
CA LEU A 17 -2.43 -2.95 17.89
C LEU A 17 -2.81 -1.49 17.59
N ALA A 18 -3.77 -1.26 16.70
CA ALA A 18 -4.26 0.07 16.37
C ALA A 18 -4.79 0.81 17.60
N ARG A 19 -5.55 0.14 18.49
CA ARG A 19 -6.00 0.75 19.75
C ARG A 19 -4.84 1.12 20.67
N GLN A 20 -3.76 0.34 20.70
CA GLN A 20 -2.56 0.70 21.47
C GLN A 20 -1.85 1.91 20.85
N LEU A 21 -1.70 1.95 19.52
CA LEU A 21 -1.09 3.07 18.81
C LEU A 21 -1.88 4.38 19.00
N VAL A 22 -3.22 4.31 18.95
CA VAL A 22 -4.11 5.45 19.23
C VAL A 22 -3.90 5.95 20.67
N ARG A 23 -3.79 5.06 21.66
CA ARG A 23 -3.51 5.44 23.07
C ARG A 23 -2.14 6.10 23.23
N LEU A 24 -1.18 5.74 22.38
CA LEU A 24 0.16 6.35 22.34
C LEU A 24 0.19 7.66 21.54
N GLY A 25 -0.93 8.10 20.97
CA GLY A 25 -1.02 9.34 20.17
C GLY A 25 -0.43 9.22 18.77
N ILE A 26 -0.19 8.00 18.27
CA ILE A 26 0.32 7.77 16.92
C ILE A 26 -0.85 7.86 15.93
N GLY A 27 -0.77 8.81 15.00
CA GLY A 27 -1.79 9.03 13.97
C GLY A 27 -1.61 8.11 12.74
N ALA A 28 -2.68 7.99 11.95
CA ALA A 28 -2.68 7.21 10.70
C ALA A 28 -1.65 7.75 9.69
N ASP A 29 -1.64 9.07 9.42
CA ASP A 29 -0.70 9.69 8.48
C ASP A 29 0.77 9.33 8.78
N ALA A 30 1.16 9.29 10.06
CA ALA A 30 2.52 8.95 10.47
C ALA A 30 2.88 7.49 10.11
N LEU A 31 1.93 6.57 10.27
CA LEU A 31 2.08 5.17 9.87
C LEU A 31 2.16 5.04 8.35
N THR A 32 1.35 5.78 7.60
CA THR A 32 1.38 5.78 6.13
C THR A 32 2.74 6.26 5.61
N PHE A 33 3.27 7.37 6.14
CA PHE A 33 4.60 7.85 5.75
C PHE A 33 5.72 6.89 6.16
N ALA A 34 5.63 6.27 7.34
CA ALA A 34 6.59 5.24 7.75
C ALA A 34 6.52 4.01 6.82
N GLY A 35 5.30 3.58 6.45
CA GLY A 35 5.04 2.51 5.50
C GLY A 35 5.66 2.77 4.13
N LEU A 36 5.51 3.99 3.63
CA LEU A 36 6.12 4.44 2.38
C LEU A 36 7.66 4.42 2.47
N ALA A 37 8.23 4.99 3.53
CA ALA A 37 9.68 5.05 3.71
C ALA A 37 10.31 3.65 3.75
N VAL A 38 9.69 2.72 4.48
CA VAL A 38 10.10 1.32 4.52
C VAL A 38 9.91 0.66 3.16
N GLY A 39 8.81 0.95 2.45
CA GLY A 39 8.55 0.42 1.12
C GLY A 39 9.58 0.87 0.07
N TRP A 40 10.00 2.14 0.11
CA TRP A 40 11.07 2.65 -0.75
C TRP A 40 12.44 2.10 -0.37
N ALA A 41 12.70 1.88 0.92
CA ALA A 41 13.89 1.14 1.35
C ALA A 41 13.88 -0.30 0.81
N ALA A 42 12.70 -0.94 0.73
CA ALA A 42 12.54 -2.25 0.13
C ALA A 42 12.86 -2.25 -1.38
N ALA A 43 12.34 -1.25 -2.11
CA ALA A 43 12.67 -1.05 -3.52
C ALA A 43 14.18 -0.85 -3.72
N GLY A 44 14.83 -0.03 -2.88
CA GLY A 44 16.27 0.15 -2.87
C GLY A 44 17.03 -1.16 -2.61
N ALA A 45 16.60 -1.96 -1.63
CA ALA A 45 17.20 -3.26 -1.35
C ALA A 45 17.09 -4.23 -2.53
N ILE A 46 15.94 -4.28 -3.21
CA ILE A 46 15.74 -5.09 -4.42
C ILE A 46 16.65 -4.61 -5.55
N ALA A 47 16.73 -3.30 -5.78
CA ALA A 47 17.60 -2.71 -6.80
C ALA A 47 19.08 -3.06 -6.55
N LEU A 48 19.48 -3.19 -5.28
CA LEU A 48 20.81 -3.62 -4.84
C LEU A 48 20.96 -5.15 -4.75
N GLN A 49 20.05 -5.93 -5.35
CA GLN A 49 20.07 -7.40 -5.39
C GLN A 49 19.94 -8.08 -4.00
N ALA A 50 19.54 -7.34 -2.96
CA ALA A 50 19.28 -7.86 -1.62
C ALA A 50 17.82 -8.33 -1.49
N SER A 51 17.40 -9.27 -2.34
CA SER A 51 15.99 -9.65 -2.54
C SER A 51 15.27 -10.12 -1.27
N TRP A 52 15.94 -10.86 -0.38
CA TRP A 52 15.34 -11.30 0.89
C TRP A 52 15.10 -10.16 1.87
N LEU A 53 16.01 -9.20 1.94
CA LEU A 53 15.82 -7.98 2.74
C LEU A 53 14.69 -7.14 2.15
N GLY A 54 14.66 -6.99 0.83
CA GLY A 54 13.56 -6.34 0.11
C GLY A 54 12.21 -6.98 0.44
N ALA A 55 12.10 -8.30 0.36
CA ALA A 55 10.88 -9.03 0.71
C ALA A 55 10.46 -8.80 2.18
N ALA A 56 11.40 -8.85 3.12
CA ALA A 56 11.12 -8.57 4.53
C ALA A 56 10.61 -7.13 4.73
N LEU A 57 11.24 -6.14 4.10
CA LEU A 57 10.84 -4.74 4.19
C LEU A 57 9.47 -4.49 3.54
N ILE A 58 9.14 -5.17 2.44
CA ILE A 58 7.78 -5.13 1.86
C ILE A 58 6.75 -5.57 2.89
N LEU A 59 6.99 -6.70 3.58
CA LEU A 59 6.05 -7.20 4.59
C LEU A 59 5.86 -6.21 5.74
N VAL A 60 6.93 -5.56 6.19
CA VAL A 60 6.85 -4.51 7.22
C VAL A 60 6.09 -3.29 6.72
N SER A 61 6.33 -2.84 5.48
CA SER A 61 5.57 -1.75 4.85
C SER A 61 4.07 -2.07 4.79
N ARG A 62 3.71 -3.29 4.35
CA ARG A 62 2.30 -3.73 4.29
C ARG A 62 1.65 -3.89 5.67
N LEU A 63 2.44 -4.15 6.71
CA LEU A 63 1.94 -4.13 8.09
C LEU A 63 1.58 -2.70 8.52
N PHE A 64 2.41 -1.70 8.20
CA PHE A 64 2.11 -0.30 8.52
C PHE A 64 0.87 0.22 7.79
N ASP A 65 0.73 -0.14 6.52
CA ASP A 65 -0.47 0.09 5.70
C ASP A 65 -1.73 -0.53 6.33
N GLY A 66 -1.66 -1.80 6.74
CA GLY A 66 -2.78 -2.42 7.47
C GLY A 66 -3.12 -1.75 8.80
N LEU A 67 -2.10 -1.20 9.48
CA LEU A 67 -2.26 -0.51 10.77
C LEU A 67 -2.79 0.91 10.60
N ASP A 68 -2.39 1.66 9.58
CA ASP A 68 -2.87 3.04 9.37
C ASP A 68 -4.38 3.08 9.13
N GLY A 69 -4.91 2.17 8.31
CA GLY A 69 -6.32 2.06 8.03
C GLY A 69 -7.08 1.56 9.26
N ALA A 70 -6.46 0.72 10.09
CA ALA A 70 -7.04 0.30 11.37
C ALA A 70 -7.09 1.45 12.39
N VAL A 71 -6.06 2.29 12.44
CA VAL A 71 -6.01 3.50 13.28
C VAL A 71 -7.01 4.54 12.80
N ALA A 72 -7.12 4.78 11.48
CA ALA A 72 -8.09 5.69 10.89
C ALA A 72 -9.53 5.27 11.21
N ARG A 73 -9.85 3.96 11.11
CA ARG A 73 -11.17 3.42 11.50
C ARG A 73 -11.44 3.46 12.99
N ALA A 74 -10.41 3.33 13.83
CA ALA A 74 -10.53 3.44 15.28
C ALA A 74 -10.65 4.89 15.78
N THR A 75 -10.40 5.87 14.91
CA THR A 75 -10.53 7.31 15.17
C THR A 75 -11.57 7.92 14.24
N THR A 76 -11.25 9.01 13.55
CA THR A 76 -12.15 9.68 12.60
C THR A 76 -11.54 9.61 11.21
N PRO A 77 -12.13 8.83 10.28
CA PRO A 77 -11.71 8.83 8.89
C PRO A 77 -11.83 10.23 8.27
N THR A 78 -10.87 10.61 7.43
CA THR A 78 -10.87 11.92 6.74
C THR A 78 -10.61 11.74 5.26
N ASP A 79 -11.18 12.63 4.44
CA ASP A 79 -10.94 12.64 2.99
C ASP A 79 -9.46 12.84 2.64
N ARG A 80 -8.76 13.66 3.44
CA ARG A 80 -7.31 13.85 3.33
C ARG A 80 -6.55 12.53 3.54
N GLY A 81 -6.92 11.77 4.56
CA GLY A 81 -6.31 10.46 4.85
C GLY A 81 -6.53 9.48 3.71
N GLY A 82 -7.76 9.39 3.20
CA GLY A 82 -8.07 8.54 2.05
C GLY A 82 -7.32 8.96 0.77
N PHE A 83 -7.15 10.28 0.54
CA PHE A 83 -6.32 10.78 -0.55
C PHE A 83 -4.84 10.42 -0.37
N LEU A 84 -4.31 10.53 0.85
CA LEU A 84 -2.92 10.21 1.16
C LEU A 84 -2.64 8.72 0.92
N ASP A 85 -3.50 7.86 1.45
CA ASP A 85 -3.43 6.39 1.33
C ASP A 85 -3.29 5.98 -0.15
N ILE A 86 -4.27 6.34 -0.97
CA ILE A 86 -4.26 5.98 -2.40
C ILE A 86 -3.09 6.63 -3.16
N SER A 87 -2.70 7.86 -2.82
CA SER A 87 -1.58 8.53 -3.49
C SER A 87 -0.26 7.84 -3.19
N LEU A 88 -0.03 7.45 -1.94
CA LEU A 88 1.21 6.80 -1.52
C LEU A 88 1.29 5.34 -1.99
N ASP A 89 0.16 4.65 -2.07
CA ASP A 89 0.08 3.34 -2.71
C ASP A 89 0.49 3.39 -4.18
N PHE A 90 0.02 4.39 -4.93
CA PHE A 90 0.41 4.61 -6.33
C PHE A 90 1.87 5.03 -6.51
N LEU A 91 2.58 5.39 -5.44
CA LEU A 91 4.03 5.57 -5.46
C LEU A 91 4.77 4.28 -5.08
N PHE A 92 4.26 3.53 -4.10
CA PHE A 92 4.89 2.32 -3.60
C PHE A 92 4.76 1.13 -4.57
N TYR A 93 3.55 0.76 -4.98
CA TYR A 93 3.32 -0.44 -5.79
C TYR A 93 4.14 -0.47 -7.08
N PRO A 94 4.23 0.61 -7.89
CA PRO A 94 5.07 0.59 -9.09
C PRO A 94 6.57 0.64 -8.80
N ALA A 95 7.00 1.12 -7.62
CA ALA A 95 8.42 1.16 -7.26
C ALA A 95 9.02 -0.26 -7.16
N ILE A 96 8.23 -1.27 -6.77
CA ILE A 96 8.73 -2.65 -6.61
C ILE A 96 9.06 -3.31 -7.97
N PRO A 97 8.16 -3.38 -8.97
CA PRO A 97 8.53 -3.87 -10.31
C PRO A 97 9.66 -3.06 -10.95
N LEU A 98 9.66 -1.74 -10.76
CA LEU A 98 10.73 -0.88 -11.25
C LEU A 98 12.09 -1.23 -10.61
N ALA A 99 12.13 -1.52 -9.31
CA ALA A 99 13.35 -1.95 -8.65
C ALA A 99 13.91 -3.26 -9.23
N PHE A 100 13.06 -4.24 -9.56
CA PHE A 100 13.51 -5.46 -10.23
C PHE A 100 14.06 -5.19 -11.64
N ALA A 101 13.46 -4.26 -12.38
CA ALA A 101 13.98 -3.82 -13.67
C ALA A 101 15.32 -3.10 -13.54
N ILE A 102 15.53 -2.31 -12.49
CA ILE A 102 16.82 -1.65 -12.21
C ILE A 102 17.87 -2.69 -11.84
N ALA A 103 17.50 -3.69 -11.04
CA ALA A 103 18.39 -4.72 -10.53
C ALA A 103 18.99 -5.58 -11.66
N ASP A 104 18.17 -5.98 -12.64
CA ASP A 104 18.59 -6.70 -13.85
C ASP A 104 17.70 -6.31 -15.04
N PRO A 105 18.09 -5.27 -15.80
CA PRO A 105 17.29 -4.79 -16.91
C PRO A 105 17.11 -5.82 -18.03
N ALA A 106 18.14 -6.65 -18.29
CA ALA A 106 18.11 -7.62 -19.38
C ALA A 106 17.09 -8.73 -19.12
N ALA A 107 16.98 -9.17 -17.87
CA ALA A 107 16.02 -10.20 -17.48
C ALA A 107 14.62 -9.65 -17.18
N ASN A 108 14.52 -8.49 -16.51
CA ASN A 108 13.28 -8.09 -15.84
C ASN A 108 12.53 -6.91 -16.49
N ALA A 109 13.15 -6.13 -17.37
CA ALA A 109 12.56 -4.87 -17.84
C ALA A 109 11.21 -5.05 -18.53
N LEU A 110 11.05 -6.08 -19.37
CA LEU A 110 9.78 -6.34 -20.06
C LEU A 110 8.67 -6.74 -19.07
N ALA A 111 8.97 -7.64 -18.12
CA ALA A 111 8.01 -8.07 -17.12
C ALA A 111 7.57 -6.90 -16.22
N ALA A 112 8.51 -6.07 -15.79
CA ALA A 112 8.22 -4.86 -15.03
C ALA A 112 7.37 -3.87 -15.83
N ALA A 113 7.70 -3.62 -17.10
CA ALA A 113 6.92 -2.72 -17.96
C ALA A 113 5.47 -3.20 -18.14
N VAL A 114 5.26 -4.51 -18.31
CA VAL A 114 3.92 -5.10 -18.41
C VAL A 114 3.14 -4.92 -17.11
N LEU A 115 3.76 -5.18 -15.96
CA LEU A 115 3.13 -4.98 -14.64
C LEU A 115 2.78 -3.52 -14.40
N LEU A 116 3.66 -2.59 -14.74
CA LEU A 116 3.43 -1.16 -14.64
C LEU A 116 2.29 -0.69 -15.56
N ALA A 117 2.27 -1.15 -16.81
CA ALA A 117 1.20 -0.83 -17.76
C ALA A 117 -0.17 -1.35 -17.27
N ALA A 118 -0.22 -2.59 -16.77
CA ALA A 118 -1.43 -3.16 -16.19
C ALA A 118 -1.89 -2.38 -14.94
N PHE A 119 -0.96 -1.99 -14.06
CA PHE A 119 -1.24 -1.19 -12.88
C PHE A 119 -1.81 0.19 -13.24
N VAL A 120 -1.19 0.90 -14.18
CA VAL A 120 -1.68 2.21 -14.64
C VAL A 120 -3.06 2.08 -15.28
N GLY A 121 -3.27 1.08 -16.15
CA GLY A 121 -4.55 0.87 -16.80
C GLY A 121 -5.68 0.57 -15.81
N THR A 122 -5.46 -0.39 -14.91
CA THR A 122 -6.46 -0.78 -13.89
C THR A 122 -6.70 0.34 -12.88
N GLY A 123 -5.65 0.98 -12.39
CA GLY A 123 -5.73 2.10 -11.45
C GLY A 123 -6.47 3.30 -12.03
N THR A 124 -6.20 3.67 -13.28
CA THR A 124 -6.88 4.79 -13.94
C THR A 124 -8.37 4.49 -14.14
N CYS A 125 -8.70 3.28 -14.60
CA CYS A 125 -10.10 2.86 -14.73
C CYS A 125 -10.84 2.89 -13.38
N PHE A 126 -10.19 2.40 -12.31
CA PHE A 126 -10.76 2.40 -10.96
C PHE A 126 -11.01 3.82 -10.44
N LEU A 127 -10.03 4.73 -10.49
CA LEU A 127 -10.21 6.12 -10.05
C LEU A 127 -11.26 6.87 -10.87
N ALA A 128 -11.25 6.70 -12.20
CA ALA A 128 -12.24 7.32 -13.08
C ALA A 128 -13.66 6.84 -12.75
N PHE A 129 -13.82 5.53 -12.55
CA PHE A 129 -15.09 4.94 -12.13
C PHE A 129 -15.51 5.45 -10.75
N ALA A 130 -14.62 5.44 -9.76
CA ALA A 130 -14.91 5.92 -8.40
C ALA A 130 -15.40 7.38 -8.42
N THR A 131 -14.79 8.23 -9.24
CA THR A 131 -15.20 9.63 -9.42
C THR A 131 -16.60 9.74 -10.03
N ILE A 132 -16.90 8.94 -11.06
CA ILE A 132 -18.24 8.90 -11.69
C ILE A 132 -19.28 8.37 -10.72
N ALA A 133 -18.95 7.30 -9.98
CA ALA A 133 -19.82 6.67 -9.00
C ALA A 133 -20.16 7.62 -7.85
N ALA A 134 -19.16 8.33 -7.31
CA ALA A 134 -19.36 9.36 -6.30
C ALA A 134 -20.29 10.48 -6.79
N LYS A 135 -20.07 10.98 -8.03
CA LYS A 135 -20.95 12.00 -8.64
C LYS A 135 -22.39 11.53 -8.85
N ARG A 136 -22.58 10.24 -9.10
CA ARG A 136 -23.89 9.61 -9.32
C ARG A 136 -24.52 9.05 -8.04
N ALA A 137 -23.88 9.23 -6.88
CA ALA A 137 -24.31 8.66 -5.60
C ALA A 137 -24.59 7.14 -5.67
N LEU A 138 -23.78 6.40 -6.46
CA LEU A 138 -23.88 4.95 -6.52
C LEU A 138 -23.33 4.36 -5.22
N THR A 139 -24.18 3.70 -4.44
CA THR A 139 -23.79 2.98 -3.22
C THR A 139 -23.55 1.51 -3.53
N SER A 140 -22.37 1.01 -3.14
CA SER A 140 -22.01 -0.40 -3.11
C SER A 140 -22.39 -1.05 -1.78
#